data_AF-A0A6I9L421-F1
#
_entry.id   AF-A0A6I9L421-F1
#
_cell.length_a   1.000
_cell.length_b   1.000
_cell.length_c   1.000
_cell.angle_alpha   90.00
_cell.angle_beta   90.00
_cell.angle_gamma   90.00
#
_symmetry.space_group_name_H-M   'P 1'
#
loop_
_entity.id
_entity.type
_entity.pdbx_description
1 polymer ?
#
loop_
_entity_poly.entity_id
_entity_poly.type
_entity_poly.pdbx_seq_one_letter_code
_entity_poly.pdbx_strand_id
1 'polypeptide(L)'
;MPPQFTLSAARRRLAANARERRRMQGLNTAFDRLRRVVPQWGQDKKLSKYETLQMALSYIVALTRILAEAERDWVGLRCEQRGRDHPYLPFPGARLQAESEPYGQRLFGFQPEPFPMAS
;
A
#
# COMPACT_ATOMS: atom_id res chain seq x y z
N MET A 1 -36.63 32.59 -32.99
CA MET A 1 -37.06 31.58 -31.99
C MET A 1 -36.05 30.43 -32.02
N PRO A 2 -35.26 30.18 -30.96
CA PRO A 2 -34.34 29.05 -30.94
C PRO A 2 -35.11 27.71 -30.99
N PRO A 3 -34.59 26.68 -31.67
CA PRO A 3 -35.30 25.42 -31.85
C PRO A 3 -35.48 24.66 -30.52
N GLN A 4 -36.72 24.22 -30.28
CA GLN A 4 -37.22 23.54 -29.07
C GLN A 4 -36.35 22.34 -28.63
N PHE A 5 -35.74 21.63 -29.59
CA PHE A 5 -34.92 20.44 -29.35
C PHE A 5 -33.69 20.70 -28.46
N THR A 6 -33.15 21.91 -28.48
CA THR A 6 -31.97 22.31 -27.68
C THR A 6 -32.26 22.32 -26.18
N LEU A 7 -33.48 22.65 -25.76
CA LEU A 7 -33.90 22.65 -24.36
C LEU A 7 -33.93 21.23 -23.77
N SER A 8 -34.33 20.23 -24.56
CA SER A 8 -34.32 18.82 -24.14
C SER A 8 -32.89 18.29 -23.94
N ALA A 9 -31.97 18.65 -24.84
CA ALA A 9 -30.56 18.29 -24.74
C ALA A 9 -29.89 18.99 -23.55
N ALA A 10 -30.20 20.27 -23.33
CA ALA A 10 -29.73 21.03 -22.18
C ALA A 10 -30.19 20.41 -20.85
N ARG A 11 -31.47 19.99 -20.75
CA ARG A 11 -31.99 19.27 -19.57
C ARG A 11 -31.28 17.93 -19.33
N ARG A 12 -31.05 17.13 -20.37
CA ARG A 12 -30.29 15.87 -20.25
C ARG A 12 -28.86 16.11 -19.78
N ARG A 13 -28.18 17.11 -20.33
CA ARG A 13 -26.83 17.52 -19.91
C ARG A 13 -26.80 17.95 -18.45
N LEU A 14 -27.77 18.76 -18.02
CA LEU A 14 -27.87 19.22 -16.64
C LEU A 14 -28.06 18.04 -15.67
N ALA A 15 -28.93 17.09 -16.01
CA ALA A 15 -29.13 15.88 -15.23
C ALA A 15 -27.86 15.00 -15.17
N ALA A 16 -27.12 14.88 -16.27
CA ALA A 16 -25.84 14.16 -16.31
C ALA A 16 -24.78 14.82 -15.41
N ASN A 17 -24.62 16.14 -15.50
CA ASN A 17 -23.70 16.90 -14.66
C ASN A 17 -24.06 16.77 -13.16
N ALA A 18 -25.36 16.76 -12.83
CA ALA A 18 -25.81 16.55 -11.45
C ALA A 18 -25.42 15.17 -10.92
N ARG A 19 -25.53 14.12 -11.74
CA ARG A 19 -25.09 12.76 -11.36
C ARG A 19 -23.59 12.69 -11.16
N GLU A 20 -22.81 13.26 -12.06
CA GLU A 20 -21.35 13.25 -11.94
C GLU A 20 -20.87 14.01 -10.69
N ARG A 21 -21.51 15.14 -10.36
CA ARG A 21 -21.23 15.84 -9.09
C ARG A 21 -21.48 14.95 -7.88
N ARG A 22 -22.57 14.20 -7.82
CA ARG A 22 -22.85 13.26 -6.71
C ARG A 22 -21.81 12.15 -6.63
N ARG A 23 -21.42 11.57 -7.76
CA ARG A 23 -20.34 10.57 -7.83
C ARG A 23 -19.04 11.16 -7.28
N MET A 24 -18.67 12.36 -7.71
CA MET A 24 -17.43 13.02 -7.28
C MET A 24 -17.47 13.41 -5.79
N GLN A 25 -18.62 13.80 -5.25
CA GLN A 25 -18.82 14.01 -3.81
C GLN A 25 -18.50 12.73 -3.03
N GLY A 26 -19.01 11.58 -3.45
CA GLY A 26 -18.69 10.28 -2.82
C GLY A 26 -17.19 9.97 -2.82
N LEU A 27 -16.51 10.24 -3.94
CA LEU A 27 -15.05 10.08 -4.03
C LEU A 27 -14.32 11.01 -3.05
N ASN A 28 -14.72 12.27 -2.98
CA ASN A 28 -14.10 13.24 -2.08
C ASN A 28 -14.34 12.86 -0.61
N THR A 29 -15.51 12.33 -0.26
CA THR A 29 -15.79 11.78 1.07
C THR A 29 -14.87 10.61 1.41
N ALA A 30 -14.62 9.69 0.48
CA ALA A 30 -13.68 8.58 0.69
C ALA A 30 -12.25 9.10 0.93
N PHE A 31 -11.81 10.09 0.14
CA PHE A 31 -10.53 10.76 0.34
C PHE A 31 -10.42 11.43 1.72
N ASP A 32 -11.50 12.04 2.21
CA ASP A 32 -11.53 12.66 3.53
C ASP A 32 -11.47 11.64 4.66
N ARG A 33 -12.10 10.47 4.48
CA ARG A 33 -11.95 9.35 5.43
C ARG A 33 -10.51 8.85 5.46
N LEU A 34 -9.87 8.72 4.31
CA LEU A 34 -8.47 8.31 4.23
C LEU A 34 -7.55 9.31 4.96
N ARG A 35 -7.75 10.62 4.78
CA ARG A 35 -6.96 11.65 5.48
C ARG A 35 -7.03 11.58 7.00
N ARG A 36 -8.11 11.03 7.57
CA ARG A 36 -8.27 10.89 9.03
C ARG A 36 -7.40 9.80 9.63
N VAL A 37 -7.05 8.79 8.84
CA VAL A 37 -6.26 7.64 9.30
C VAL A 37 -4.80 7.73 8.86
N VAL A 38 -4.49 8.64 7.93
CA VAL A 38 -3.13 8.89 7.45
C VAL A 38 -2.44 9.90 8.37
N PRO A 39 -1.20 9.65 8.82
CA PRO A 39 -0.43 10.60 9.62
C PRO A 39 -0.25 11.94 8.90
N GLN A 40 -0.36 13.05 9.62
CA GLN A 40 -0.17 14.41 9.08
C GLN A 40 0.93 15.11 9.87
N TRP A 41 2.00 15.53 9.19
CA TRP A 41 3.09 16.30 9.79
C TRP A 41 2.83 17.81 9.62
N GLY A 42 2.31 18.43 10.68
CA GLY A 42 2.27 19.88 10.82
C GLY A 42 1.11 20.60 10.11
N GLN A 43 0.43 21.44 10.89
CA GLN A 43 -0.74 22.29 10.57
C GLN A 43 -2.02 21.53 10.22
N ASP A 44 -3.17 22.11 10.60
CA ASP A 44 -4.54 21.68 10.25
C ASP A 44 -4.85 21.75 8.74
N LYS A 45 -3.81 21.75 7.89
CA LYS A 45 -3.89 21.87 6.46
C LYS A 45 -4.24 20.53 5.83
N LYS A 46 -5.34 20.52 5.08
CA LYS A 46 -5.79 19.36 4.30
C LYS A 46 -4.79 18.99 3.21
N LEU A 47 -4.23 17.78 3.29
CA LEU A 47 -3.35 17.20 2.26
C LEU A 47 -4.04 17.16 0.88
N SER A 48 -3.29 17.42 -0.19
CA SER A 48 -3.76 17.23 -1.57
C SER A 48 -4.08 15.75 -1.85
N LYS A 49 -4.75 15.46 -2.97
CA LYS A 49 -5.07 14.05 -3.34
C LYS A 49 -3.80 13.22 -3.53
N TYR A 50 -2.80 13.76 -4.21
CA TYR A 50 -1.54 13.07 -4.44
C TYR A 50 -0.78 12.81 -3.13
N GLU A 51 -0.63 13.84 -2.29
CA GLU A 51 0.04 13.71 -0.99
C GLU A 51 -0.68 12.69 -0.10
N THR A 52 -2.02 12.70 -0.08
CA THR A 52 -2.81 11.72 0.70
C THR A 52 -2.50 10.28 0.26
N LEU A 53 -2.38 10.03 -1.05
CA LEU A 53 -2.08 8.70 -1.57
C LEU A 53 -0.64 8.28 -1.28
N GLN A 54 0.33 9.19 -1.46
CA GLN A 54 1.73 8.93 -1.12
C GLN A 54 1.89 8.60 0.37
N MET A 55 1.30 9.43 1.23
CA MET A 55 1.34 9.22 2.67
C MET A 55 0.65 7.93 3.10
N ALA A 56 -0.48 7.57 2.50
CA ALA A 56 -1.15 6.29 2.78
C ALA A 56 -0.25 5.10 2.41
N LEU A 57 0.40 5.13 1.25
CA LEU A 57 1.32 4.08 0.81
C LEU A 57 2.50 3.95 1.79
N SER A 58 3.18 5.06 2.09
CA SER A 58 4.28 5.09 3.05
C SER A 58 3.84 4.57 4.42
N TYR A 59 2.64 4.92 4.86
CA TYR A 59 2.12 4.49 6.16
C TYR A 59 1.85 2.99 6.22
N ILE A 60 1.22 2.42 5.18
CA ILE A 60 1.03 0.96 5.09
C ILE A 60 2.38 0.24 5.16
N VAL A 61 3.37 0.68 4.38
CA VAL A 61 4.72 0.08 4.39
C VAL A 61 5.37 0.17 5.76
N ALA A 62 5.27 1.33 6.43
CA ALA A 62 5.83 1.52 7.76
C ALA A 62 5.18 0.60 8.80
N LEU A 63 3.84 0.51 8.82
CA LEU A 63 3.11 -0.37 9.73
C LEU A 63 3.45 -1.84 9.48
N THR A 64 3.54 -2.27 8.22
CA THR A 64 3.93 -3.65 7.88
C THR A 64 5.33 -3.97 8.39
N ARG A 65 6.29 -3.03 8.31
CA ARG A 65 7.65 -3.23 8.85
C ARG A 65 7.64 -3.36 10.37
N ILE A 66 6.93 -2.46 11.06
CA ILE A 66 6.80 -2.47 12.53
C ILE A 66 6.21 -3.81 13.01
N LEU A 67 5.18 -4.32 12.33
CA LEU A 67 4.59 -5.61 12.67
C LEU A 67 5.56 -6.79 12.45
N ALA A 68 6.30 -6.78 11.35
CA ALA A 68 7.29 -7.82 11.06
C ALA A 68 8.47 -7.82 12.05
N GLU A 69 8.93 -6.64 12.48
CA GLU A 69 9.95 -6.50 13.51
C GLU A 69 9.44 -6.99 14.87
N ALA A 70 8.22 -6.60 15.24
CA ALA A 70 7.60 -7.08 16.47
C ALA A 70 7.47 -8.61 16.50
N GLU A 71 7.07 -9.25 15.40
CA GLU A 71 7.02 -10.72 15.32
C GLU A 71 8.40 -11.37 15.56
N ARG A 72 9.48 -10.78 15.01
CA ARG A 72 10.85 -11.27 15.24
C ARG A 72 11.28 -11.10 16.69
N ASP A 73 10.93 -9.99 17.31
CA ASP A 73 11.24 -9.74 18.72
C ASP A 73 10.45 -10.68 19.64
N TRP A 74 9.15 -10.91 19.38
CA TRP A 74 8.32 -11.87 20.10
C TRP A 74 8.81 -13.32 19.93
N VAL A 75 9.25 -13.71 18.74
CA VAL A 75 9.86 -15.03 18.48
C VAL A 75 11.24 -15.13 19.13
N GLY A 76 12.04 -14.06 19.12
CA GLY A 76 13.33 -13.97 19.81
C GLY A 76 13.20 -14.18 21.31
N LEU A 77 12.26 -13.46 21.95
CA LEU A 77 11.93 -13.59 23.37
C LEU A 77 11.39 -15.00 23.71
N ARG A 78 10.61 -15.63 22.82
CA ARG A 78 10.11 -16.99 23.00
C ARG A 78 11.20 -18.05 22.79
N CYS A 79 12.20 -17.79 21.94
CA CYS A 79 13.37 -18.65 21.76
C CYS A 79 14.28 -18.59 23.00
N GLU A 80 14.48 -17.39 23.58
CA GLU A 80 15.23 -17.22 24.83
C GLU A 80 14.50 -17.83 26.05
N GLN A 81 13.17 -17.74 26.12
CA GLN A 81 12.40 -18.39 27.20
C GLN A 81 12.41 -19.92 27.11
N ARG A 82 12.40 -20.50 25.91
CA ARG A 82 12.50 -21.97 25.74
C ARG A 82 13.93 -22.51 25.96
N GLY A 83 14.92 -21.63 26.07
CA GLY A 83 16.30 -21.97 26.43
C GLY A 83 16.59 -22.03 27.93
N ARG A 84 15.71 -21.51 28.80
CA ARG A 84 15.93 -21.55 30.28
C ARG A 84 15.22 -22.68 31.00
N ASP A 85 14.14 -23.21 30.44
CA ASP A 85 13.33 -24.26 31.10
C ASP A 85 13.40 -25.62 30.37
N HIS A 86 14.54 -25.96 29.76
CA HIS A 86 14.75 -27.31 29.21
C HIS A 86 15.85 -28.07 29.99
N PRO A 87 15.50 -28.93 30.97
CA PRO A 87 16.46 -29.67 31.79
C PRO A 87 17.26 -30.74 31.05
N TYR A 88 17.04 -30.92 29.74
CA TYR A 88 17.68 -31.99 28.96
C TYR A 88 18.22 -31.45 27.64
N LEU A 89 19.53 -31.17 27.61
CA LEU A 89 20.27 -30.98 26.37
C LEU A 89 20.27 -32.28 25.54
N PRO A 90 20.04 -32.24 24.22
CA PRO A 90 20.59 -33.23 23.31
C PRO A 90 21.91 -32.69 22.72
N PHE A 91 22.99 -33.38 23.06
CA PHE A 91 24.35 -33.41 22.48
C PHE A 91 24.75 -32.39 21.39
N PRO A 92 25.94 -31.75 21.52
CA PRO A 92 26.51 -30.91 20.46
C PRO A 92 27.05 -31.79 19.33
N GLY A 93 26.33 -31.86 18.21
CA GLY A 93 26.78 -32.65 17.06
C GLY A 93 25.77 -32.84 15.94
N ALA A 94 25.23 -31.76 15.36
CA ALA A 94 24.58 -31.84 14.05
C ALA A 94 24.62 -30.48 13.35
N ARG A 95 25.63 -30.28 12.48
CA ARG A 95 25.47 -29.38 11.33
C ARG A 95 24.45 -30.04 10.41
N LEU A 96 23.25 -29.46 10.29
CA LEU A 96 22.39 -29.72 9.14
C LEU A 96 22.29 -28.44 8.31
N GLN A 97 22.56 -28.65 7.03
CA GLN A 97 22.77 -27.70 5.97
C GLN A 97 21.72 -26.60 5.90
N ALA A 98 22.20 -25.40 5.56
CA ALA A 98 21.39 -24.35 4.98
C ALA A 98 20.74 -24.88 3.70
N GLU A 99 19.45 -25.21 3.77
CA GLU A 99 18.62 -25.29 2.59
C GLU A 99 18.21 -23.86 2.21
N SER A 100 18.82 -23.38 1.14
CA SER A 100 18.44 -22.17 0.43
C SER A 100 16.98 -22.27 -0.03
N GLU A 101 16.14 -21.35 0.41
CA GLU A 101 14.77 -21.19 -0.10
C GLU A 101 14.75 -20.99 -1.63
N PRO A 102 13.90 -21.71 -2.39
CA PRO A 102 13.82 -21.62 -3.84
C PRO A 102 12.89 -20.49 -4.35
N TYR A 103 12.54 -19.50 -3.51
CA TYR A 103 11.67 -18.38 -3.89
C TYR A 103 12.39 -17.03 -4.08
N GLY A 104 13.70 -16.97 -3.85
CA GLY A 104 14.49 -15.74 -3.88
C GLY A 104 14.99 -15.25 -5.25
N GLN A 105 14.58 -15.85 -6.38
CA GLN A 105 15.18 -15.54 -7.70
C GLN A 105 14.19 -15.16 -8.80
N ARG A 106 13.17 -14.35 -8.50
CA ARG A 106 12.29 -13.85 -9.58
C ARG A 106 11.71 -12.44 -9.43
N LEU A 107 12.37 -11.55 -8.69
CA LEU A 107 11.89 -10.15 -8.54
C LEU A 107 12.75 -9.07 -9.19
N PHE A 108 13.93 -9.40 -9.73
CA PHE A 108 14.72 -8.45 -10.53
C PHE A 108 15.22 -9.11 -11.81
N GLY A 109 14.34 -9.19 -12.80
CA GLY A 109 14.64 -9.66 -14.15
C GLY A 109 14.01 -8.74 -15.18
N PHE A 110 14.34 -7.44 -15.14
CA PHE A 110 14.04 -6.53 -16.23
C PHE A 110 15.38 -6.04 -16.80
N GLN A 111 15.89 -6.76 -17.80
CA GLN A 111 16.92 -6.25 -18.70
C GLN A 111 16.25 -5.43 -19.79
N PRO A 112 16.52 -4.11 -19.90
CA PRO A 112 16.13 -3.38 -21.10
C PRO A 112 17.05 -3.79 -22.25
N GLU A 113 16.47 -4.34 -23.33
CA GLU A 113 17.18 -4.63 -24.57
C GLU A 113 17.67 -3.32 -25.25
N PRO A 114 18.90 -3.28 -25.79
CA PRO A 114 19.38 -2.11 -26.54
C PRO A 114 18.59 -1.96 -27.85
N PHE A 115 18.11 -0.76 -28.13
CA PHE A 115 17.48 -0.42 -29.40
C PHE A 115 18.50 -0.51 -30.55
N PRO A 116 18.23 -1.25 -31.64
CA PRO A 116 19.12 -1.25 -32.79
C PRO A 116 19.03 0.09 -33.53
N MET A 117 20.17 0.76 -33.67
CA MET A 117 20.32 1.89 -34.59
C MET A 117 20.45 1.33 -36.01
N ALA A 118 19.48 1.63 -36.87
CA ALA A 118 19.57 1.37 -38.29
C ALA A 118 20.67 2.25 -38.91
N SER A 119 21.53 1.63 -39.73
CA SER A 119 22.50 2.32 -40.59
C SER A 119 21.87 2.70 -41.93
#